data_AF-A0A2C6MFR3-F1
#
_entry.id   AF-A0A2C6MFR3-F1
#
_cell.length_a   1.000
_cell.length_b   1.000
_cell.length_c   1.000
_cell.angle_alpha   90.00
_cell.angle_beta   90.00
_cell.angle_gamma   90.00
#
_symmetry.space_group_name_H-M   'P 1'
#
loop_
_entity.id
_entity.type
_entity.pdbx_description
1 polymer ?
#
loop_
_entity_poly.entity_id
_entity_poly.type
_entity_poly.pdbx_seq_one_letter_code
_entity_poly.pdbx_strand_id
1 'polypeptide(L)'
;MDRKRIIRPTILFLIFILGLLAFLNKEIELNLRVWRSDPDEVVQMYFEGVNIKNLDLVKATLYEHGKNTIYTFDAVEYYKIISIEKDEKESQLQKNWIKYNEKGRFKKDPYDIAIYKVKYFLKLNPKADYNNGVNGVFIGQEGYGVKTICLVKLNKFSSWKIYDIG
;
A
#
# COMPACT_ATOMS: atom_id res chain seq x y z
N MET A 1 50.05 19.75 -13.00
CA MET A 1 50.10 18.26 -13.04
C MET A 1 48.81 17.75 -12.41
N ASP A 2 47.78 17.55 -13.22
CA ASP A 2 46.48 17.08 -12.73
C ASP A 2 46.51 15.57 -12.54
N ARG A 3 46.55 15.13 -11.28
CA ARG A 3 46.35 13.72 -10.93
C ARG A 3 44.88 13.37 -11.11
N LYS A 4 44.51 12.84 -12.27
CA LYS A 4 43.23 12.14 -12.44
C LYS A 4 43.19 10.98 -11.43
N ARG A 5 42.31 11.05 -10.43
CA ARG A 5 42.05 9.95 -9.50
C ARG A 5 41.39 8.82 -10.29
N ILE A 6 42.19 7.83 -10.68
CA ILE A 6 41.68 6.58 -11.26
C ILE A 6 41.05 5.80 -10.10
N ILE A 7 39.72 5.89 -9.98
CA ILE A 7 38.96 5.05 -9.06
C ILE A 7 39.11 3.62 -9.57
N ARG A 8 39.74 2.75 -8.77
CA ARG A 8 39.95 1.35 -9.15
C ARG A 8 38.59 0.67 -9.32
N PRO A 9 38.38 -0.13 -10.39
CA PRO A 9 37.10 -0.80 -10.65
C PRO A 9 36.62 -1.67 -9.47
N THR A 10 37.54 -2.19 -8.66
CA THR A 10 37.24 -2.94 -7.43
C THR A 10 36.53 -2.10 -6.36
N ILE A 11 36.84 -0.81 -6.24
CA ILE A 11 36.19 0.11 -5.29
C ILE A 11 34.77 0.43 -5.77
N LEU A 12 34.58 0.65 -7.07
CA LEU A 12 33.25 0.84 -7.67
C LEU A 12 32.38 -0.41 -7.47
N PHE A 13 32.96 -1.61 -7.63
CA PHE A 13 32.26 -2.87 -7.39
C PHE A 13 31.85 -3.06 -5.92
N LEU A 14 32.72 -2.69 -4.97
CA LEU A 14 32.40 -2.71 -3.54
C LEU A 14 31.26 -1.74 -3.18
N ILE A 15 31.30 -0.51 -3.72
CA ILE A 15 30.22 0.47 -3.53
C ILE A 15 28.91 -0.04 -4.12
N PHE A 16 28.96 -0.68 -5.28
CA PHE A 16 27.78 -1.28 -5.92
C PHE A 16 27.18 -2.41 -5.05
N ILE A 17 27.99 -3.32 -4.51
CA ILE A 17 27.54 -4.39 -3.62
C ILE A 17 26.93 -3.82 -2.32
N LEU A 18 27.58 -2.83 -1.72
CA LEU A 18 27.07 -2.17 -0.50
C LEU A 18 25.74 -1.47 -0.76
N GLY A 19 25.59 -0.81 -1.91
CA GLY A 19 24.32 -0.22 -2.35
C GLY A 19 23.22 -1.26 -2.52
N LEU A 20 23.54 -2.42 -3.11
CA LEU A 20 22.60 -3.52 -3.32
C LEU A 20 22.13 -4.12 -1.98
N LEU A 21 23.07 -4.33 -1.04
CA LEU A 21 22.77 -4.83 0.31
C LEU A 21 21.90 -3.85 1.11
N ALA A 22 22.17 -2.55 1.02
CA ALA A 22 21.36 -1.53 1.68
C ALA A 22 19.93 -1.48 1.11
N PHE A 23 19.79 -1.61 -0.21
CA PHE A 23 18.49 -1.66 -0.88
C PHE A 23 17.70 -2.90 -0.46
N LEU A 24 18.34 -4.09 -0.49
CA LEU A 24 17.72 -5.35 -0.07
C LEU A 24 17.30 -5.32 1.40
N ASN A 25 18.11 -4.77 2.30
CA ASN A 25 17.76 -4.66 3.72
C ASN A 25 16.49 -3.83 3.94
N LYS A 26 16.34 -2.71 3.22
CA LYS A 26 15.17 -1.85 3.34
C LYS A 26 13.89 -2.54 2.86
N GLU A 27 13.97 -3.28 1.75
CA GLU A 27 12.83 -4.04 1.22
C GLU A 27 12.46 -5.22 2.13
N ILE A 28 13.46 -5.92 2.68
CA ILE A 28 13.24 -7.02 3.64
C ILE A 28 12.59 -6.49 4.92
N GLU A 29 13.09 -5.39 5.48
CA GLU A 29 12.54 -4.77 6.70
C GLU A 29 11.08 -4.35 6.52
N LEU A 30 10.77 -3.70 5.40
CA LEU A 30 9.41 -3.28 5.05
C LEU A 30 8.46 -4.48 4.93
N ASN A 31 8.87 -5.53 4.22
CA ASN A 31 8.09 -6.74 4.06
C ASN A 31 7.91 -7.49 5.39
N LEU A 32 8.93 -7.50 6.25
CA LEU A 32 8.86 -8.08 7.59
C LEU A 32 7.89 -7.30 8.49
N ARG A 33 7.89 -5.96 8.41
CA ARG A 33 6.94 -5.10 9.12
C ARG A 33 5.51 -5.48 8.74
N VAL A 34 5.18 -5.47 7.45
CA VAL A 34 3.84 -5.87 6.97
C VAL A 34 3.51 -7.33 7.31
N TRP A 35 4.50 -8.21 7.35
CA TRP A 35 4.28 -9.62 7.63
C TRP A 35 3.84 -9.92 9.05
N ARG A 36 4.34 -9.16 10.02
CA ARG A 36 3.97 -9.29 11.43
C ARG A 36 2.72 -8.51 11.81
N SER A 37 2.25 -7.65 10.91
CA SER A 37 1.17 -6.74 11.20
C SER A 37 -0.20 -7.40 11.23
N ASP A 38 -0.98 -6.96 12.21
CA ASP A 38 -2.40 -7.21 12.29
C ASP A 38 -3.15 -6.46 11.18
N PRO A 39 -4.37 -6.88 10.82
CA PRO A 39 -5.09 -6.30 9.68
C PRO A 39 -5.32 -4.78 9.82
N ASP A 40 -5.56 -4.29 11.03
CA ASP A 40 -5.69 -2.85 11.33
C ASP A 40 -4.40 -2.09 11.02
N GLU A 41 -3.25 -2.67 11.39
CA GLU A 41 -1.95 -2.07 11.12
C GLU A 41 -1.66 -2.04 9.62
N VAL A 42 -2.05 -3.07 8.86
CA VAL A 42 -1.90 -3.07 7.39
C VAL A 42 -2.71 -1.93 6.76
N VAL A 43 -3.92 -1.66 7.26
CA VAL A 43 -4.72 -0.51 6.84
C VAL A 43 -4.00 0.80 7.17
N GLN A 44 -3.50 0.96 8.40
CA GLN A 44 -2.77 2.17 8.80
C GLN A 44 -1.52 2.39 7.94
N MET A 45 -0.74 1.34 7.70
CA MET A 45 0.46 1.38 6.87
C MET A 45 0.17 1.79 5.43
N TYR A 46 -0.99 1.40 4.88
CA TYR A 46 -1.41 1.85 3.55
C TYR A 46 -1.58 3.37 3.51
N PHE A 47 -2.36 3.95 4.44
CA PHE A 47 -2.56 5.40 4.51
C PHE A 47 -1.29 6.16 4.87
N GLU A 48 -0.46 5.60 5.77
CA GLU A 48 0.89 6.12 6.06
C GLU A 48 1.71 6.23 4.78
N GLY A 49 1.77 5.15 3.99
CA GLY A 49 2.46 5.10 2.71
C GLY A 49 1.96 6.14 1.71
N VAL A 50 0.64 6.35 1.63
CA VAL A 50 0.06 7.41 0.79
C VAL A 50 0.50 8.79 1.28
N ASN A 51 0.42 9.06 2.59
CA ASN A 51 0.77 10.36 3.17
C ASN A 51 2.24 10.74 2.96
N ILE A 52 3.15 9.77 3.13
CA ILE A 52 4.59 10.00 2.96
C ILE A 52 5.05 9.77 1.51
N LYS A 53 4.11 9.52 0.58
CA LYS A 53 4.36 9.25 -0.84
C LYS A 53 5.34 8.10 -1.08
N ASN A 54 5.30 7.08 -0.22
CA ASN A 54 6.13 5.89 -0.29
C ASN A 54 5.39 4.76 -1.01
N LEU A 55 5.62 4.67 -2.33
CA LEU A 55 5.01 3.65 -3.18
C LEU A 55 5.35 2.23 -2.75
N ASP A 56 6.55 1.99 -2.24
CA ASP A 56 6.97 0.65 -1.82
C ASP A 56 6.16 0.19 -0.61
N LEU A 57 5.93 1.09 0.36
CA LEU A 57 5.07 0.82 1.51
C LEU A 57 3.63 0.52 1.09
N VAL A 58 3.07 1.31 0.18
CA VAL A 58 1.72 1.07 -0.38
C VAL A 58 1.67 -0.28 -1.09
N LYS A 59 2.60 -0.56 -2.01
CA LYS A 59 2.67 -1.85 -2.73
C LYS A 59 2.86 -3.03 -1.80
N ALA A 60 3.58 -2.87 -0.69
CA ALA A 60 3.77 -3.91 0.29
C ALA A 60 2.46 -4.25 1.03
N THR A 61 1.54 -3.31 1.23
CA THR A 61 0.23 -3.59 1.85
C THR A 61 -0.79 -4.23 0.90
N LEU A 62 -0.56 -4.18 -0.42
CA LEU A 62 -1.53 -4.59 -1.43
C LEU A 62 -1.37 -6.04 -1.91
N TYR A 63 -2.48 -6.64 -2.28
CA TYR A 63 -2.53 -7.92 -2.99
C TYR A 63 -2.08 -7.74 -4.46
N GLU A 64 -1.63 -8.82 -5.12
CA GLU A 64 -0.92 -8.79 -6.40
C GLU A 64 -1.60 -7.93 -7.49
N HIS A 65 -2.93 -8.02 -7.64
CA HIS A 65 -3.64 -7.26 -8.67
C HIS A 65 -3.70 -5.74 -8.40
N GLY A 66 -3.59 -5.32 -7.13
CA GLY A 66 -3.55 -3.90 -6.75
C GLY A 66 -2.17 -3.26 -6.98
N LYS A 67 -1.10 -4.05 -7.16
CA LYS A 67 0.26 -3.52 -7.29
C LYS A 67 0.51 -2.74 -8.60
N ASN A 68 -0.31 -2.99 -9.62
CA ASN A 68 -0.16 -2.41 -10.95
C ASN A 68 -1.10 -1.21 -11.20
N THR A 69 -1.89 -0.80 -10.21
CA THR A 69 -2.74 0.39 -10.30
C THR A 69 -1.88 1.66 -10.41
N ILE A 70 -2.27 2.61 -11.25
CA ILE A 70 -1.64 3.92 -11.31
C ILE A 70 -2.01 4.69 -10.05
N TYR A 71 -1.04 4.96 -9.18
CA TYR A 71 -1.22 5.72 -7.95
C TYR A 71 -0.87 7.19 -8.20
N THR A 72 -1.87 8.05 -8.30
CA THR A 72 -1.68 9.51 -8.30
C THR A 72 -1.62 10.02 -6.86
N PHE A 73 -0.48 9.80 -6.19
CA PHE A 73 -0.19 10.39 -4.87
C PHE A 73 -0.25 11.91 -4.90
N ASP A 74 0.03 12.52 -6.05
CA ASP A 74 0.21 13.97 -6.16
C ASP A 74 -1.05 14.75 -5.84
N ALA A 75 -2.23 14.16 -6.03
CA ALA A 75 -3.52 14.74 -5.71
C ALA A 75 -3.81 14.80 -4.19
N VAL A 76 -3.16 13.94 -3.39
CA VAL A 76 -3.40 13.83 -1.94
C VAL A 76 -2.36 14.63 -1.18
N GLU A 77 -2.81 15.57 -0.34
CA GLU A 77 -1.94 16.23 0.64
C GLU A 77 -1.76 15.31 1.86
N TYR A 78 -2.87 14.85 2.46
CA TYR A 78 -2.85 13.81 3.47
C TYR A 78 -4.23 13.16 3.70
N TYR A 79 -4.20 11.96 4.24
CA TYR A 79 -5.28 11.27 4.95
C TYR A 79 -5.02 11.29 6.45
N LYS A 80 -6.04 11.64 7.23
CA LYS A 80 -6.06 11.46 8.68
C LYS A 80 -7.10 10.41 9.01
N ILE A 81 -6.66 9.24 9.46
CA ILE A 81 -7.56 8.19 9.95
C ILE A 81 -8.26 8.68 11.22
N ILE A 82 -9.58 8.51 11.26
CA ILE A 82 -10.43 8.84 12.40
C ILE A 82 -10.80 7.56 13.14
N SER A 83 -11.25 6.53 12.42
CA SER A 83 -11.47 5.20 12.98
C SER A 83 -11.27 4.11 11.94
N ILE A 84 -10.91 2.92 12.42
CA ILE A 84 -10.86 1.66 11.68
C ILE A 84 -11.76 0.70 12.44
N GLU A 85 -12.84 0.27 11.82
CA GLU A 85 -13.85 -0.58 12.44
C GLU A 85 -14.04 -1.82 11.59
N LYS A 86 -13.83 -3.01 12.17
CA LYS A 86 -14.09 -4.28 11.48
C LYS A 86 -15.60 -4.50 11.37
N ASP A 87 -16.07 -4.82 10.17
CA ASP A 87 -17.45 -5.27 9.94
C ASP A 87 -17.47 -6.79 9.87
N GLU A 88 -17.75 -7.44 11.01
CA GLU A 88 -17.78 -8.91 11.10
C GLU A 88 -18.84 -9.53 10.18
N LYS A 89 -20.00 -8.88 10.05
CA LYS A 89 -21.09 -9.38 9.22
C LYS A 89 -20.67 -9.34 7.75
N GLU A 90 -20.14 -8.21 7.30
CA GLU A 90 -19.68 -8.05 5.91
C GLU A 90 -18.47 -8.95 5.61
N SER A 91 -17.59 -9.15 6.59
CA SER A 91 -16.46 -10.08 6.48
C SER A 91 -16.91 -11.51 6.16
N GLN A 92 -17.94 -12.00 6.86
CA GLN A 92 -18.49 -13.34 6.58
C GLN A 92 -19.22 -13.42 5.24
N LEU A 93 -19.96 -12.37 4.86
CA LEU A 93 -20.62 -12.29 3.56
C LEU A 93 -19.60 -12.30 2.42
N GLN A 94 -18.56 -11.47 2.51
CA GLN A 94 -17.50 -11.41 1.52
C GLN A 94 -16.73 -12.74 1.42
N LYS A 95 -16.49 -13.40 2.56
CA LYS A 95 -15.84 -14.72 2.59
C LYS A 95 -16.61 -15.76 1.79
N ASN A 96 -17.93 -15.80 1.98
CA ASN A 96 -18.78 -16.67 1.19
C ASN A 96 -18.82 -16.24 -0.27
N TRP A 97 -18.97 -14.94 -0.54
CA TRP A 97 -19.05 -14.42 -1.90
C TRP A 97 -17.80 -14.77 -2.73
N ILE A 98 -16.59 -14.55 -2.20
CA ILE A 98 -15.33 -14.89 -2.87
C ILE A 98 -15.25 -16.39 -3.16
N LYS A 99 -15.61 -17.24 -2.18
CA LYS A 99 -15.59 -18.71 -2.33
C LYS A 99 -16.48 -19.20 -3.47
N TYR A 100 -17.63 -18.56 -3.69
CA TYR A 100 -18.60 -19.01 -4.69
C TYR A 100 -18.46 -18.30 -6.05
N ASN A 101 -18.04 -17.03 -6.08
CA ASN A 101 -18.13 -16.17 -7.27
C ASN A 101 -16.78 -15.79 -7.89
N GLU A 102 -15.66 -15.89 -7.17
CA GLU A 102 -14.33 -15.50 -7.67
C GLU A 102 -13.40 -16.69 -7.94
N LYS A 103 -13.97 -17.80 -8.44
CA LYS A 103 -13.20 -18.96 -8.88
C LYS A 103 -12.29 -18.56 -10.05
N GLY A 104 -11.01 -18.32 -9.75
CA GLY A 104 -9.98 -17.96 -10.74
C GLY A 104 -9.14 -16.74 -10.38
N ARG A 105 -9.61 -15.86 -9.47
CA ARG A 105 -8.79 -14.71 -9.00
C ARG A 105 -7.75 -15.11 -7.95
N PHE A 106 -8.06 -16.16 -7.19
CA PHE A 106 -7.13 -16.78 -6.26
C PHE A 106 -6.78 -18.19 -6.75
N LYS A 107 -5.51 -18.58 -6.61
CA LYS A 107 -5.08 -19.97 -6.88
C LYS A 107 -5.75 -20.96 -5.92
N LYS A 108 -6.15 -20.50 -4.73
CA LYS A 108 -6.86 -21.23 -3.68
C LYS A 108 -7.67 -20.25 -2.85
N ASP A 109 -8.81 -20.69 -2.31
CA ASP A 109 -9.62 -19.91 -1.38
C ASP A 109 -8.76 -19.28 -0.27
N PRO A 110 -8.91 -17.97 0.01
CA PRO A 110 -8.22 -17.33 1.11
C PRO A 110 -8.50 -18.03 2.44
N TYR A 111 -7.48 -18.17 3.27
CA TYR A 111 -7.60 -18.67 4.63
C TYR A 111 -8.53 -17.79 5.46
N ASP A 112 -8.39 -16.47 5.32
CA ASP A 112 -9.27 -15.53 6.00
C ASP A 112 -9.50 -14.23 5.22
N ILE A 113 -10.63 -13.59 5.52
CA ILE A 113 -11.09 -12.35 4.88
C ILE A 113 -11.64 -11.44 5.96
N ALA A 114 -11.29 -10.15 5.90
CA ALA A 114 -11.78 -9.14 6.82
C ALA A 114 -12.17 -7.86 6.05
N ILE A 115 -13.34 -7.33 6.36
CA ILE A 115 -13.83 -6.05 5.85
C ILE A 115 -13.70 -5.00 6.95
N TYR A 116 -13.07 -3.88 6.61
CA TYR A 116 -12.93 -2.73 7.49
C TYR A 116 -13.61 -1.50 6.91
N LYS A 117 -14.30 -0.76 7.77
CA LYS A 117 -14.79 0.58 7.48
C LYS A 117 -13.81 1.57 8.08
N VAL A 118 -13.17 2.36 7.22
CA VAL A 118 -12.20 3.37 7.61
C VAL A 118 -12.84 4.74 7.47
N LYS A 119 -13.08 5.40 8.60
CA LYS A 119 -13.48 6.81 8.62
C LYS A 119 -12.21 7.65 8.55
N TYR A 120 -12.17 8.61 7.66
CA TYR A 120 -10.99 9.47 7.47
C TYR A 120 -11.38 10.91 7.16
N PHE A 121 -10.42 11.79 7.35
CA PHE A 121 -10.40 13.14 6.80
C PHE A 121 -9.35 13.19 5.69
N LEU A 122 -9.71 13.70 4.51
CA LEU A 122 -8.84 13.85 3.36
C LEU A 122 -8.64 15.32 3.07
N LYS A 123 -7.40 15.70 2.79
CA LYS A 123 -7.05 16.99 2.20
C LYS A 123 -6.34 16.78 0.87
N LEU A 124 -6.82 17.44 -0.18
CA LEU A 124 -6.23 17.37 -1.52
C LEU A 124 -5.17 18.45 -1.71
N ASN A 125 -4.10 18.11 -2.44
CA ASN A 125 -2.99 19.02 -2.70
C ASN A 125 -3.39 20.08 -3.74
N PRO A 126 -3.46 21.37 -3.38
CA PRO A 126 -3.93 22.42 -4.27
C PRO A 126 -3.01 22.65 -5.50
N LYS A 127 -1.81 22.09 -5.49
CA LYS A 127 -0.81 22.24 -6.55
C LYS A 127 -0.64 20.98 -7.41
N ALA A 128 -1.44 19.95 -7.20
CA ALA A 128 -1.37 18.75 -8.02
C ALA A 128 -1.72 19.12 -9.48
N ASP A 129 -0.95 18.61 -10.44
CA ASP A 129 -1.31 18.76 -11.84
C ASP A 129 -2.47 17.80 -12.15
N TYR A 130 -3.69 18.33 -12.12
CA TYR A 130 -4.92 17.57 -12.31
C TYR A 130 -5.25 17.29 -13.78
N ASN A 131 -4.33 17.56 -14.71
CA ASN A 131 -4.46 17.28 -16.14
C ASN A 131 -4.77 15.80 -16.49
N ASN A 132 -4.67 14.87 -15.52
CA ASN A 132 -4.98 13.45 -15.67
C ASN A 132 -6.28 13.00 -14.98
N GLY A 133 -7.37 13.77 -15.08
CA GLY A 133 -8.72 13.24 -14.86
C GLY A 133 -9.36 13.45 -13.49
N VAL A 134 -8.82 14.35 -12.66
CA VAL A 134 -9.57 14.89 -11.52
C VAL A 134 -10.14 16.24 -11.96
N ASN A 135 -11.47 16.41 -11.89
CA ASN A 135 -12.10 17.70 -12.19
C ASN A 135 -11.41 18.80 -11.35
N GLY A 136 -10.94 19.88 -12.00
CA GLY A 136 -10.30 21.03 -11.34
C GLY A 136 -11.18 21.78 -10.32
N VAL A 137 -12.38 21.26 -10.04
CA VAL A 137 -13.31 21.70 -9.01
C VAL A 137 -12.86 21.26 -7.59
N PHE A 138 -12.02 20.22 -7.48
CA PHE A 138 -11.64 19.60 -6.20
C PHE A 138 -10.30 20.07 -5.61
N ILE A 139 -9.67 21.08 -6.20
CA ILE A 139 -8.36 21.61 -5.79
C ILE A 139 -8.43 22.18 -4.37
N GLY A 140 -7.58 21.68 -3.46
CA GLY A 140 -7.51 22.17 -2.08
C GLY A 140 -8.74 21.86 -1.22
N GLN A 141 -9.67 21.03 -1.72
CA GLN A 141 -10.80 20.60 -0.92
C GLN A 141 -10.36 19.66 0.19
N GLU A 142 -11.09 19.74 1.29
CA GLU A 142 -10.95 18.86 2.43
C GLU A 142 -12.31 18.35 2.87
N GLY A 143 -12.35 17.14 3.42
CA GLY A 143 -13.61 16.54 3.78
C GLY A 143 -13.48 15.20 4.47
N TYR A 144 -14.58 14.81 5.11
CA TYR A 144 -14.73 13.52 5.76
C TYR A 144 -15.22 12.48 4.75
N GLY A 145 -14.65 11.28 4.84
CA GLY A 145 -15.02 10.15 4.00
C GLY A 145 -15.04 8.85 4.77
N VAL A 146 -15.64 7.84 4.15
CA VAL A 146 -15.64 6.46 4.63
C VAL A 146 -15.21 5.58 3.48
N LYS A 147 -14.19 4.74 3.69
CA LYS A 147 -13.76 3.72 2.74
C LYS A 147 -13.98 2.34 3.31
N THR A 148 -14.45 1.43 2.46
CA THR A 148 -14.54 0.02 2.80
C THR A 148 -13.29 -0.66 2.25
N ILE A 149 -12.51 -1.31 3.11
CA ILE A 149 -11.27 -1.99 2.75
C ILE A 149 -11.45 -3.48 2.98
N CYS A 150 -11.24 -4.26 1.92
CA CYS A 150 -11.22 -5.71 1.97
C CYS A 150 -9.78 -6.20 2.11
N LEU A 151 -9.51 -6.93 3.19
CA LEU A 151 -8.23 -7.61 3.41
C LEU A 151 -8.40 -9.13 3.27
N VAL A 152 -7.37 -9.74 2.70
CA VAL A 152 -7.27 -11.19 2.51
C VAL A 152 -6.01 -11.73 3.18
N LYS A 153 -6.12 -12.94 3.70
CA LYS A 153 -5.01 -13.75 4.21
C LYS A 153 -5.02 -15.08 3.45
N LEU A 154 -4.00 -15.35 2.64
CA LEU A 154 -3.97 -16.53 1.77
C LEU A 154 -3.74 -17.85 2.54
N ASN A 155 -2.95 -17.80 3.61
CA ASN A 155 -2.70 -18.94 4.48
C ASN A 155 -2.38 -18.47 5.91
N LYS A 156 -2.31 -19.41 6.87
CA LYS A 156 -2.06 -19.10 8.29
C LYS A 156 -0.80 -18.24 8.52
N PHE A 157 0.22 -18.40 7.67
CA PHE A 157 1.52 -17.75 7.78
C PHE A 157 1.73 -16.60 6.79
N SER A 158 0.76 -16.28 5.94
CA SER A 158 0.87 -15.15 5.04
C SER A 158 0.53 -13.85 5.77
N SER A 159 1.13 -12.76 5.31
CA SER A 159 0.71 -11.41 5.72
C SER A 159 -0.74 -11.12 5.29
N TRP A 160 -1.42 -10.25 6.03
CA TRP A 160 -2.63 -9.63 5.53
C TRP A 160 -2.30 -8.70 4.37
N LYS A 161 -3.15 -8.71 3.33
CA LYS A 161 -3.02 -7.83 2.18
C LYS A 161 -4.36 -7.20 1.86
N ILE A 162 -4.35 -5.92 1.49
CA ILE A 162 -5.50 -5.23 0.95
C ILE A 162 -5.78 -5.79 -0.44
N TYR A 163 -6.92 -6.47 -0.56
CA TYR A 163 -7.44 -6.98 -1.81
C TYR A 163 -8.19 -5.89 -2.55
N ASP A 164 -9.06 -5.14 -1.88
CA ASP A 164 -9.90 -4.13 -2.53
C ASP A 164 -10.11 -2.91 -1.64
N ILE A 165 -10.31 -1.76 -2.27
CA ILE A 165 -10.57 -0.46 -1.63
C ILE A 165 -11.76 0.17 -2.35
N GLY A 166 -12.92 0.18 -1.69
CA GLY A 166 -14.15 0.80 -2.18
C GLY A 166 -14.17 2.33 -2.13
#